data_AF-A0A0F9HLA7-F1
#
_entry.id   AF-A0A0F9HLA7-F1
#
_cell.length_a   1.000
_cell.length_b   1.000
_cell.length_c   1.000
_cell.angle_alpha   90.00
_cell.angle_beta   90.00
_cell.angle_gamma   90.00
#
_symmetry.space_group_name_H-M   'P 1'
#
loop_
_entity.id
_entity.type
_entity.pdbx_description
1 polymer ?
#
loop_
_entity_poly.entity_id
_entity_poly.type
_entity_poly.pdbx_seq_one_letter_code
_entity_poly.pdbx_strand_id
1 'polypeptide(L)'
;MPPIQIQTRQVGDTRIALATTLKRPDATVVDVTGLTVKFRMCTAAGVDKVAETASNVTVTDATNGQVKYTFQAADVDTAGTFHAYFI
;
A
#
# COMPACT_ATOMS: atom_id res chain seq x y z
N MET A 1 16.52 6.08 8.44
CA MET A 1 15.63 5.86 7.27
C MET A 1 14.76 4.67 7.61
N PRO A 2 13.42 4.80 7.64
CA PRO A 2 12.56 3.64 7.87
C PRO A 2 12.82 2.57 6.79
N PRO A 3 12.72 1.27 7.12
CA PRO A 3 12.97 0.21 6.16
C PRO A 3 11.95 0.29 5.00
N ILE A 4 12.46 0.25 3.77
CA ILE A 4 11.62 0.24 2.56
C ILE A 4 11.15 -1.21 2.35
N GLN A 5 9.84 -1.42 2.28
CA GLN A 5 9.27 -2.71 1.91
C GLN A 5 9.29 -2.85 0.38
N ILE A 6 9.95 -3.90 -0.12
CA ILE A 6 9.97 -4.23 -1.54
C ILE A 6 9.12 -5.48 -1.76
N GLN A 7 8.18 -5.43 -2.70
CA GLN A 7 7.38 -6.58 -3.12
C GLN A 7 7.54 -6.81 -4.62
N THR A 8 7.84 -8.04 -5.01
CA THR A 8 7.88 -8.49 -6.41
C THR A 8 6.65 -9.32 -6.72
N ARG A 9 6.08 -9.13 -7.91
CA ARG A 9 4.83 -9.78 -8.34
C ARG A 9 4.84 -10.03 -9.84
N GLN A 10 4.10 -11.03 -10.27
CA GLN A 10 3.85 -11.23 -11.71
C GLN A 10 2.72 -10.32 -12.18
N VAL A 11 2.78 -9.92 -13.45
CA VAL A 11 1.70 -9.17 -14.12
C VAL A 11 0.41 -9.98 -14.02
N GLY A 12 -0.68 -9.34 -13.59
CA GLY A 12 -1.99 -9.98 -13.40
C GLY A 12 -2.19 -10.70 -12.07
N ASP A 13 -1.18 -10.77 -11.20
CA ASP A 13 -1.33 -11.41 -9.88
C ASP A 13 -2.13 -10.51 -8.92
N THR A 14 -3.36 -10.90 -8.65
CA THR A 14 -4.28 -10.25 -7.68
C THR A 14 -4.43 -11.06 -6.38
N ARG A 15 -3.79 -12.22 -6.25
CA ARG A 15 -4.03 -13.14 -5.13
C ARG A 15 -3.37 -12.69 -3.83
N ILE A 16 -2.19 -12.08 -3.94
CA ILE A 16 -1.42 -11.63 -2.79
C ILE A 16 -1.84 -10.19 -2.45
N ALA A 17 -2.21 -9.87 -1.21
CA ALA A 17 -2.42 -8.46 -0.82
C ALA A 17 -1.07 -7.78 -0.53
N LEU A 18 -0.96 -6.47 -0.73
CA LEU A 18 0.15 -5.69 -0.17
C LEU A 18 -0.18 -5.41 1.29
N ALA A 19 0.34 -6.23 2.19
CA ALA A 19 0.23 -6.00 3.63
C ALA A 19 1.48 -5.29 4.15
N THR A 20 1.29 -4.30 5.03
CA THR A 20 2.38 -3.58 5.68
C THR A 20 1.99 -3.13 7.09
N THR A 21 3.00 -2.74 7.87
CA THR A 21 2.83 -2.11 9.19
C THR A 21 3.31 -0.67 9.09
N LEU A 22 2.40 0.27 9.31
CA LEU A 22 2.71 1.70 9.31
C LEU A 22 3.55 2.03 10.54
N LYS A 23 4.79 2.45 10.28
CA LYS A 23 5.75 2.84 11.30
C LYS A 23 6.27 4.23 11.02
N ARG A 24 6.45 5.00 12.08
CA ARG A 24 7.14 6.30 12.03
C ARG A 24 8.64 6.09 11.82
N PRO A 25 9.39 7.15 11.48
CA PRO A 25 10.85 7.07 11.29
C PRO A 25 11.64 6.54 12.49
N ASP A 26 11.07 6.63 13.70
CA ASP A 26 11.62 6.11 14.97
C ASP A 26 11.22 4.64 15.26
N ALA A 27 10.61 3.96 14.28
CA ALA A 27 10.07 2.61 14.37
C ALA A 27 8.85 2.42 15.29
N THR A 28 8.25 3.50 15.80
CA THR A 28 6.98 3.43 16.53
C THR A 28 5.82 3.11 15.59
N VAL A 29 4.92 2.23 16.02
CA VAL A 29 3.71 1.92 15.25
C VAL A 29 2.77 3.11 15.21
N VAL A 30 2.10 3.31 14.08
CA VAL A 30 1.08 4.35 13.92
C VAL A 30 -0.28 3.77 14.26
N ASP A 31 -0.89 4.24 15.35
CA ASP A 31 -2.30 3.93 15.62
C ASP A 31 -3.20 4.66 14.61
N VAL A 32 -3.98 3.88 13.86
CA VAL A 32 -4.93 4.38 12.85
C VAL A 32 -6.40 4.23 13.29
N THR A 33 -6.64 4.03 14.59
CA THR A 33 -7.99 3.92 15.14
C THR A 33 -8.80 5.20 14.86
N GLY A 34 -9.94 5.05 14.19
CA GLY A 34 -10.80 6.17 13.81
C GLY A 34 -10.29 6.98 12.61
N LEU A 35 -9.17 6.59 11.99
CA LEU A 35 -8.64 7.23 10.78
C LEU A 35 -9.07 6.47 9.53
N THR A 36 -9.18 7.21 8.42
CA THR A 36 -9.40 6.61 7.10
C THR A 36 -8.06 6.47 6.40
N VAL A 37 -7.57 5.25 6.28
CA VAL A 37 -6.34 4.96 5.53
C VAL A 37 -6.68 4.86 4.04
N LYS A 38 -5.93 5.59 3.21
CA LYS A 38 -6.02 5.55 1.77
C LYS A 38 -4.75 4.96 1.17
N PHE A 39 -4.86 4.49 -0.06
CA PHE A 39 -3.77 3.93 -0.84
C PHE A 39 -3.61 4.69 -2.15
N ARG A 40 -2.37 4.95 -2.51
CA ARG A 40 -1.99 5.55 -3.80
C ARG A 40 -0.82 4.78 -4.38
N MET A 41 -0.84 4.54 -5.69
CA MET A 41 0.26 3.90 -6.41
C MET A 41 0.59 4.68 -7.67
N CYS A 42 1.86 5.03 -7.85
CA CYS A 42 2.32 5.80 -9.01
C CYS A 42 3.62 5.21 -9.59
N THR A 43 3.91 5.57 -10.84
CA THR A 43 5.19 5.27 -11.48
C THR A 43 6.31 6.16 -10.92
N ALA A 44 7.57 5.87 -11.26
CA ALA A 44 8.70 6.75 -10.94
C ALA A 44 8.58 8.17 -11.52
N ALA A 45 7.78 8.35 -12.57
CA ALA A 45 7.47 9.66 -13.16
C ALA A 45 6.31 10.38 -12.44
N GLY A 46 5.74 9.78 -11.38
CA GLY A 46 4.62 10.36 -10.63
C GLY A 46 3.25 10.18 -11.29
N VAL A 47 3.16 9.43 -12.39
CA VAL A 47 1.88 9.11 -13.04
C VAL A 47 1.17 8.05 -12.22
N ASP A 48 -0.05 8.37 -11.76
CA ASP A 48 -0.84 7.47 -10.91
C ASP A 48 -1.32 6.25 -11.70
N LYS A 49 -1.04 5.07 -11.15
CA LYS A 49 -1.62 3.79 -11.56
C LYS A 49 -2.88 3.49 -10.75
N VAL A 50 -2.84 3.82 -9.46
CA VAL A 50 -4.00 3.84 -8.55
C VAL A 50 -4.05 5.22 -7.92
N ALA A 51 -5.08 6.00 -8.26
CA ALA A 51 -5.34 7.27 -7.62
C ALA A 51 -5.65 7.05 -6.13
N GLU A 52 -5.42 8.07 -5.32
CA GLU A 52 -5.66 8.01 -3.87
C GLU A 52 -7.09 7.53 -3.56
N THR A 53 -7.20 6.34 -2.94
CA THR A 53 -8.48 5.70 -2.69
C THR A 53 -8.48 4.96 -1.36
N ALA A 54 -9.62 5.00 -0.65
CA ALA A 54 -9.87 4.11 0.48
C ALA A 54 -10.43 2.74 0.04
N SER A 55 -10.73 2.58 -1.26
CA SER A 55 -11.29 1.34 -1.80
C SER A 55 -10.20 0.26 -1.85
N ASN A 56 -10.57 -0.98 -1.52
CA ASN A 56 -9.67 -2.14 -1.42
C ASN A 56 -8.54 -2.00 -0.37
N VAL A 57 -8.58 -0.97 0.47
CA VAL A 57 -7.77 -0.87 1.68
C VAL A 57 -8.51 -1.57 2.82
N THR A 58 -7.80 -2.37 3.59
CA THR A 58 -8.34 -2.97 4.81
C THR A 58 -7.35 -2.77 5.94
N VAL A 59 -7.82 -2.20 7.04
CA VAL A 59 -7.06 -2.14 8.29
C VAL A 59 -7.23 -3.48 8.99
N THR A 60 -6.14 -4.24 9.16
CA THR A 60 -6.17 -5.54 9.85
C THR A 60 -5.97 -5.39 11.35
N ASP A 61 -5.23 -4.36 11.77
CA ASP A 61 -5.03 -4.02 13.17
C ASP A 61 -4.78 -2.51 13.28
N ALA A 62 -5.78 -1.78 13.79
CA ALA A 62 -5.72 -0.33 13.84
C ALA A 62 -4.70 0.17 14.86
N THR A 63 -4.67 -0.44 16.04
CA THR A 63 -3.75 -0.12 17.14
C THR A 63 -2.29 -0.35 16.78
N ASN A 64 -1.98 -1.39 16.00
CA ASN A 64 -0.63 -1.69 15.55
C ASN A 64 -0.31 -1.14 14.15
N GLY A 65 -1.19 -0.34 13.55
CA GLY A 65 -0.98 0.27 12.23
C GLY A 65 -0.87 -0.73 11.08
N GLN A 66 -1.46 -1.93 11.21
CA GLN A 66 -1.39 -2.94 10.17
C GLN A 66 -2.50 -2.73 9.14
N VAL A 67 -2.08 -2.58 7.89
CA VAL A 67 -2.96 -2.28 6.76
C VAL A 67 -2.62 -3.20 5.60
N LYS A 68 -3.63 -3.52 4.79
CA LYS A 68 -3.46 -4.27 3.55
C LYS A 68 -4.20 -3.58 2.41
N TYR A 69 -3.63 -3.65 1.21
CA TYR A 69 -4.29 -3.28 -0.03
C TYR A 69 -4.48 -4.53 -0.90
N THR A 70 -5.72 -4.78 -1.33
CA THR A 70 -6.04 -5.86 -2.26
C THR A 70 -6.03 -5.32 -3.69
N PHE A 71 -5.12 -5.83 -4.52
CA PHE A 71 -5.00 -5.40 -5.90
C PHE A 71 -6.17 -5.85 -6.77
N GLN A 72 -6.56 -5.00 -7.70
CA GLN A 72 -7.47 -5.32 -8.80
C GLN A 72 -6.68 -5.64 -10.06
N ALA A 73 -7.34 -6.27 -11.04
CA ALA A 73 -6.69 -6.67 -12.29
C ALA A 73 -6.02 -5.49 -13.01
N ALA A 74 -6.67 -4.31 -13.02
CA ALA A 74 -6.15 -3.09 -13.63
C ALA A 74 -4.92 -2.50 -12.90
N ASP A 75 -4.73 -2.81 -11.62
CA ASP A 75 -3.62 -2.28 -10.83
C ASP A 75 -2.30 -2.98 -11.20
N VAL A 76 -2.38 -4.24 -11.63
CA VAL A 76 -1.24 -5.13 -11.86
C VAL A 76 -1.11 -5.59 -13.32
N ASP A 77 -1.81 -4.94 -14.25
CA ASP A 77 -1.76 -5.26 -15.69
C ASP A 77 -0.50 -4.75 -16.41
N THR A 78 0.31 -3.93 -15.73
CA THR A 78 1.47 -3.24 -16.31
C THR A 78 2.74 -3.68 -15.59
N ALA A 79 3.71 -4.21 -16.35
CA ALA A 79 5.03 -4.53 -15.81
C ALA A 79 5.81 -3.24 -15.52
N GLY A 80 6.50 -3.19 -14.38
CA GLY A 80 7.39 -2.08 -14.04
C GLY A 80 7.57 -1.89 -12.53
N THR A 81 8.33 -0.86 -12.18
CA THR A 81 8.50 -0.43 -10.78
C THR A 81 7.50 0.67 -10.47
N PHE A 82 6.70 0.44 -9.43
CA PHE A 82 5.71 1.37 -8.92
C PHE A 82 6.01 1.70 -7.46
N HIS A 83 5.73 2.93 -7.08
CA HIS A 83 5.83 3.40 -5.70
C HIS A 83 4.43 3.46 -5.11
N ALA A 84 4.26 2.83 -3.96
CA ALA A 84 3.00 2.71 -3.27
C ALA A 84 3.06 3.42 -1.92
N TYR A 85 2.01 4.16 -1.59
CA TYR A 85 1.91 4.96 -0.38
C TYR A 85 0.57 4.71 0.32
N PHE A 86 0.63 4.56 1.64
CA PHE A 86 -0.53 4.64 2.52
C PHE A 86 -0.58 6.05 3.13
N ILE A 87 -1.75 6.69 3.07
CA ILE A 87 -1.98 8.09 3.46
C ILE A 87 -3.14 8.17 4.44
#